data_AF-A0A2E9LA65-F1
#
_entry.id   AF-A0A2E9LA65-F1
#
_cell.length_a   1.000
_cell.length_b   1.000
_cell.length_c   1.000
_cell.angle_alpha   90.00
_cell.angle_beta   90.00
_cell.angle_gamma   90.00
#
_symmetry.space_group_name_H-M   'P 1'
#
loop_
_entity.id
_entity.type
_entity.pdbx_description
1 polymer ?
#
loop_
_entity_poly.entity_id
_entity_poly.type
_entity_poly.pdbx_seq_one_letter_code
_entity_poly.pdbx_strand_id
1 'polypeptide(L)'
;MNNVDMSDWGLPSRTNYPYDAPSAIELIQAVEECITEEVLPGSAGATKWKLRIAANALKIAVREIERGNSHRDALETIFNDLEVIDEPDLSRKIKEGDYDDRFEMLQEKLLSIVAMKLEVANPSYFKSVQNP
;
A
#
# COMPACT_ATOMS: atom_id res chain seq x y z
N MET A 1 11.70 28.76 -15.04
CA MET A 1 10.70 28.01 -14.25
C MET A 1 11.44 26.86 -13.62
N ASN A 2 11.63 26.89 -12.31
CA ASN A 2 12.53 26.01 -11.58
C ASN A 2 11.94 24.59 -11.53
N ASN A 3 12.69 23.60 -12.02
CA ASN A 3 12.41 22.17 -11.80
C ASN A 3 12.59 21.89 -10.30
N VAL A 4 11.48 21.81 -9.56
CA VAL A 4 11.48 21.25 -8.22
C VAL A 4 11.43 19.73 -8.40
N ASP A 5 12.52 19.07 -8.06
CA ASP A 5 12.56 17.62 -7.96
C ASP A 5 11.73 17.18 -6.74
N MET A 6 10.55 16.59 -7.00
CA MET A 6 9.61 16.07 -5.99
C MET A 6 9.84 14.58 -5.71
N SER A 7 10.89 13.98 -6.27
CA SER A 7 11.18 12.53 -6.18
C SER A 7 11.54 12.05 -4.77
N ASP A 8 11.69 12.97 -3.81
CA ASP A 8 12.17 12.75 -2.43
C ASP A 8 11.10 13.06 -1.34
N TRP A 9 9.85 13.34 -1.72
CA TRP A 9 8.80 13.82 -0.80
C TRP A 9 7.84 12.73 -0.25
N GLY A 10 8.18 11.45 -0.39
CA GLY A 10 7.51 10.35 0.32
C GLY A 10 8.44 9.74 1.37
N LEU A 11 8.27 10.09 2.65
CA LEU A 11 9.22 9.75 3.74
C LEU A 11 9.35 8.23 4.01
N PRO A 12 10.56 7.68 3.87
CA PRO A 12 11.25 6.98 4.98
C PRO A 12 12.69 7.54 5.11
N SER A 13 13.33 7.77 6.26
CA SER A 13 13.23 7.21 7.61
C SER A 13 13.17 8.34 8.67
N ARG A 14 12.40 8.16 9.75
CA ARG A 14 12.79 8.76 11.04
C ARG A 14 13.66 7.77 11.79
N THR A 15 14.96 7.80 11.53
CA THR A 15 15.95 7.31 12.50
C THR A 15 15.96 8.31 13.64
N ASN A 16 15.41 7.94 14.80
CA ASN A 16 15.42 8.81 15.98
C ASN A 16 16.82 8.82 16.61
N TYR A 17 17.76 9.38 15.87
CA TYR A 17 19.05 9.88 16.32
C TYR A 17 19.37 11.08 15.42
N PRO A 18 19.55 12.30 15.96
CA PRO A 18 19.60 12.66 17.39
C PRO A 18 18.23 13.03 17.99
N TYR A 19 17.12 12.78 17.31
CA TYR A 19 15.79 13.20 17.79
C TYR A 19 15.19 12.15 18.73
N ASP A 20 14.53 12.61 19.80
CA ASP A 20 13.74 11.80 20.75
C ASP A 20 12.22 11.85 20.40
N ALA A 21 11.86 12.11 19.13
CA ALA A 21 10.51 12.51 18.69
C ALA A 21 9.75 11.39 17.95
N PRO A 22 8.40 11.35 17.93
CA PRO A 22 7.65 10.22 17.37
C PRO A 22 8.00 9.90 15.90
N SER A 23 7.99 8.62 15.56
CA SER A 23 8.14 8.07 14.20
C SER A 23 7.04 8.59 13.25
N ALA A 24 7.24 8.39 11.95
CA ALA A 24 6.22 8.75 10.95
C ALA A 24 4.90 7.99 11.16
N ILE A 25 4.97 6.71 11.52
CA ILE A 25 3.79 5.88 11.82
C ILE A 25 3.05 6.45 13.04
N GLU A 26 3.77 6.73 14.13
CA GLU A 26 3.17 7.28 15.36
C GLU A 26 2.52 8.65 15.11
N LEU A 27 3.12 9.50 14.28
CA LEU A 27 2.49 10.77 13.88
C LEU A 27 1.19 10.55 13.09
N ILE A 28 1.20 9.63 12.12
CA ILE A 28 0.02 9.34 11.30
C ILE A 28 -1.11 8.75 12.17
N GLN A 29 -0.76 7.86 13.09
CA GLN A 29 -1.71 7.27 14.05
C GLN A 29 -2.29 8.33 14.97
N ALA A 30 -1.47 9.22 15.55
CA ALA A 30 -1.95 10.30 16.41
C ALA A 30 -2.95 11.22 15.69
N VAL A 31 -2.71 11.53 14.40
CA VAL A 31 -3.65 12.32 13.60
C VAL A 31 -4.94 11.54 13.30
N GLU A 32 -4.84 10.24 13.00
CA GLU A 32 -6.00 9.38 12.78
C GLU A 32 -6.87 9.24 14.03
N GLU A 33 -6.27 9.08 15.19
CA GLU A 33 -6.92 9.05 16.50
C GLU A 33 -7.61 10.39 16.79
N CYS A 34 -6.92 11.52 16.65
CA CYS A 34 -7.53 12.84 16.82
C CYS A 34 -8.75 13.04 15.90
N ILE A 35 -8.64 12.65 14.62
CA ILE A 35 -9.76 12.74 13.67
C ILE A 35 -10.93 11.87 14.15
N THR A 36 -10.69 10.63 14.54
CA THR A 36 -11.74 9.65 14.82
C THR A 36 -12.38 9.81 16.19
N GLU A 37 -11.59 10.17 17.20
CA GLU A 37 -12.02 10.25 18.61
C GLU A 37 -12.48 11.66 18.98
N GLU A 38 -11.86 12.71 18.47
CA GLU A 38 -12.17 14.09 18.89
C GLU A 38 -13.07 14.81 17.87
N VAL A 39 -12.75 14.72 16.58
CA VAL A 39 -13.41 15.54 15.54
C VAL A 39 -14.65 14.85 14.99
N LEU A 40 -14.58 13.55 14.71
CA LEU A 40 -15.66 12.80 14.08
C LEU A 40 -16.97 12.81 14.88
N PRO A 41 -17.00 12.67 16.22
CA PRO A 41 -18.25 12.64 16.99
C PRO A 41 -19.06 13.94 16.90
N GLY A 42 -18.38 15.09 16.79
CA GLY A 42 -19.01 16.40 16.64
C GLY A 42 -19.41 16.76 15.20
N SER A 43 -19.07 15.92 14.22
CA SER A 43 -19.28 16.20 12.79
C SER A 43 -20.59 15.59 12.26
N ALA A 44 -21.18 16.22 11.25
CA ALA A 44 -22.40 15.77 10.60
C ALA A 44 -22.32 15.88 9.06
N GLY A 45 -23.28 15.24 8.38
CA GLY A 45 -23.44 15.31 6.94
C GLY A 45 -22.18 14.93 6.16
N ALA A 46 -21.86 15.72 5.12
CA ALA A 46 -20.73 15.48 4.24
C ALA A 46 -19.37 15.54 4.96
N THR A 47 -19.23 16.35 6.00
CA THR A 47 -17.99 16.49 6.77
C THR A 47 -17.64 15.17 7.46
N LYS A 48 -18.62 14.52 8.09
CA LYS A 48 -18.44 13.21 8.74
C LYS A 48 -17.94 12.15 7.76
N TRP A 49 -18.46 12.14 6.53
CA TRP A 49 -18.00 11.23 5.48
C TRP A 49 -16.56 11.51 5.06
N LYS A 50 -16.21 12.78 4.82
CA LYS A 50 -14.84 13.18 4.46
C LYS A 50 -13.82 12.80 5.53
N LEU A 51 -14.16 12.97 6.81
CA LEU A 51 -13.29 12.58 7.92
C LEU A 51 -13.05 11.06 7.98
N ARG A 52 -14.07 10.25 7.67
CA ARG A 52 -13.89 8.79 7.54
C ARG A 52 -12.97 8.41 6.39
N ILE A 53 -13.09 9.09 5.24
CA ILE A 53 -12.17 8.89 4.12
C ILE A 53 -10.74 9.23 4.54
N ALA A 54 -10.54 10.38 5.19
CA ALA A 54 -9.24 10.81 5.67
C ALA A 54 -8.62 9.80 6.64
N ALA A 55 -9.37 9.38 7.67
CA ALA A 55 -8.91 8.37 8.62
C ALA A 55 -8.56 7.04 7.93
N ASN A 56 -9.36 6.60 6.96
CA ASN A 56 -9.06 5.39 6.20
C ASN A 56 -7.80 5.54 5.32
N ALA A 57 -7.60 6.69 4.69
CA ALA A 57 -6.40 6.97 3.91
C ALA A 57 -5.13 6.97 4.78
N LEU A 58 -5.19 7.51 5.99
CA LEU A 58 -4.09 7.45 6.96
C LEU A 58 -3.77 5.99 7.33
N LYS A 59 -4.79 5.16 7.56
CA LYS A 59 -4.60 3.71 7.80
C LYS A 59 -3.97 2.99 6.62
N ILE A 60 -4.31 3.35 5.39
CA ILE A 60 -3.68 2.82 4.17
C ILE A 60 -2.19 3.20 4.16
N ALA A 61 -1.87 4.48 4.40
CA ALA A 61 -0.50 4.97 4.42
C ALA A 61 0.38 4.26 5.48
N VAL A 62 -0.16 3.98 6.67
CA VAL A 62 0.56 3.18 7.69
C VAL A 62 0.90 1.80 7.14
N ARG A 63 -0.05 1.11 6.52
CA ARG A 63 0.20 -0.23 5.94
C ARG A 63 1.20 -0.20 4.79
N GLU A 64 1.18 0.84 3.95
CA GLU A 64 2.18 1.04 2.90
C GLU A 64 3.59 1.17 3.49
N ILE A 65 3.75 1.96 4.56
CA ILE A 65 5.05 2.14 5.22
C ILE A 65 5.51 0.81 5.85
N GLU A 66 4.63 0.11 6.56
CA GLU A 66 4.95 -1.15 7.25
C GLU A 66 5.30 -2.28 6.28
N ARG A 67 4.60 -2.37 5.14
CA ARG A 67 4.74 -3.46 4.17
C ARG A 67 5.68 -3.15 3.02
N GLY A 68 6.00 -1.88 2.78
CA GLY A 68 6.64 -1.39 1.56
C GLY A 68 7.93 -2.13 1.18
N ASN A 69 8.83 -2.37 2.15
CA ASN A 69 10.05 -3.12 1.89
C ASN A 69 9.76 -4.58 1.53
N SER A 70 8.93 -5.27 2.34
CA SER A 70 8.60 -6.67 2.10
C SER A 70 7.86 -6.90 0.78
N HIS A 71 6.95 -6.00 0.40
CA HIS A 71 6.22 -6.06 -0.87
C HIS A 71 7.12 -5.74 -2.06
N ARG A 72 8.10 -4.83 -1.91
CA ARG A 72 9.10 -4.56 -2.94
C ARG A 72 9.96 -5.79 -3.22
N ASP A 73 10.51 -6.41 -2.19
CA ASP A 73 11.37 -7.59 -2.32
C ASP A 73 10.61 -8.78 -2.93
N ALA A 74 9.35 -8.97 -2.52
CA ALA A 74 8.47 -9.99 -3.08
C ALA A 74 8.13 -9.70 -4.56
N LEU A 75 7.85 -8.44 -4.92
CA LEU A 75 7.57 -8.06 -6.30
C LEU A 75 8.78 -8.26 -7.20
N GLU A 76 9.98 -7.90 -6.74
CA GLU A 76 11.23 -8.15 -7.48
C GLU A 76 11.46 -9.64 -7.73
N THR A 77 11.19 -10.48 -6.73
CA THR A 77 11.24 -11.95 -6.88
C THR A 77 10.25 -12.43 -7.94
N ILE A 78 9.02 -11.92 -7.92
CA ILE A 78 7.99 -12.27 -8.92
C ILE A 78 8.41 -11.82 -10.33
N PHE A 79 8.99 -10.63 -10.46
CA PHE A 79 9.46 -10.12 -11.75
C PHE A 79 10.61 -10.95 -12.31
N ASN A 80 11.55 -11.35 -11.46
CA ASN A 80 12.62 -12.27 -11.85
C ASN A 80 12.08 -13.63 -12.30
N ASP A 81 11.11 -14.21 -11.57
CA ASP A 81 10.49 -15.49 -11.93
C ASP A 81 9.72 -15.44 -13.26
N LEU A 82 9.10 -14.29 -13.56
CA LEU A 82 8.37 -14.05 -14.81
C LEU A 82 9.27 -13.52 -15.94
N GLU A 83 10.56 -13.29 -15.65
CA GLU A 83 11.56 -12.68 -16.54
C GLU A 83 11.13 -11.30 -17.09
N VAL A 84 10.43 -10.49 -16.28
CA VAL A 84 9.93 -9.16 -16.66
C VAL A 84 10.73 -8.04 -16.01
N ILE A 85 10.82 -6.91 -16.69
CA ILE A 85 11.53 -5.73 -16.19
C ILE A 85 10.65 -4.92 -15.22
N ASP A 86 9.38 -4.75 -15.59
CA ASP A 86 8.41 -3.92 -14.87
C ASP A 86 6.96 -4.33 -15.21
N GLU A 87 5.97 -3.65 -14.60
CA GLU A 87 4.55 -3.90 -14.89
C GLU A 87 4.17 -3.64 -16.37
N PRO A 88 4.66 -2.57 -17.06
CA PRO A 88 4.47 -2.40 -18.49
C PRO A 88 4.98 -3.58 -19.34
N ASP A 89 6.18 -4.09 -19.06
CA ASP A 89 6.74 -5.25 -19.76
C ASP A 89 5.92 -6.51 -19.52
N LEU A 90 5.49 -6.76 -18.28
CA LEU A 90 4.57 -7.85 -17.95
C LEU A 90 3.26 -7.76 -18.76
N SER A 91 2.65 -6.58 -18.83
CA SER A 91 1.42 -6.35 -19.61
C SER A 91 1.62 -6.64 -21.09
N ARG A 92 2.79 -6.27 -21.64
CA ARG A 92 3.16 -6.53 -23.03
C ARG A 92 3.31 -8.04 -23.28
N LYS A 93 4.10 -8.74 -22.48
CA LYS A 93 4.33 -10.19 -22.61
C LYS A 93 3.04 -11.01 -22.51
N ILE A 94 2.14 -10.65 -21.58
CA ILE A 94 0.82 -11.28 -21.47
C ILE A 94 0.01 -11.12 -22.76
N LYS A 95 0.06 -9.94 -23.40
CA LYS A 95 -0.67 -9.70 -24.66
C LYS A 95 -0.06 -10.42 -25.86
N GLU A 96 1.25 -10.66 -25.83
CA GLU A 96 1.97 -11.38 -26.89
C GLU A 96 1.81 -12.92 -26.78
N GLY A 97 1.28 -13.41 -25.65
CA GLY A 97 1.05 -14.85 -25.42
C GLY A 97 2.25 -15.58 -24.83
N ASP A 98 3.23 -14.86 -24.28
CA ASP A 98 4.50 -15.42 -23.75
C ASP A 98 4.31 -16.41 -22.58
N TYR A 99 3.10 -16.49 -22.01
CA TYR A 99 2.76 -17.36 -20.88
C TYR A 99 1.62 -18.33 -21.18
N ASP A 100 1.19 -18.45 -22.44
CA ASP A 100 0.07 -19.31 -22.84
C ASP A 100 0.32 -20.79 -22.53
N ASP A 101 1.59 -21.20 -22.47
CA ASP A 101 2.03 -22.55 -22.09
C ASP A 101 2.18 -22.75 -20.56
N ARG A 102 2.16 -21.67 -19.78
CA ARG A 102 2.43 -21.65 -18.32
C ARG A 102 1.42 -20.78 -17.56
N PHE A 103 0.16 -20.87 -17.95
CA PHE A 103 -0.92 -20.03 -17.41
C PHE A 103 -1.09 -20.15 -15.89
N GLU A 104 -0.97 -21.37 -15.33
CA GLU A 104 -1.12 -21.61 -13.88
C GLU A 104 -0.07 -20.84 -13.07
N MET A 105 1.19 -20.87 -13.53
CA MET A 105 2.29 -20.11 -12.93
C MET A 105 2.02 -18.60 -13.01
N LEU A 106 1.59 -18.09 -14.18
CA LEU A 106 1.27 -16.67 -14.34
C LEU A 106 0.13 -16.26 -13.38
N GLN A 107 -0.93 -17.06 -13.31
CA GLN A 107 -2.07 -16.82 -12.44
C GLN A 107 -1.65 -16.74 -10.98
N GLU A 108 -0.85 -17.68 -10.50
CA GLU A 108 -0.34 -17.70 -9.12
C GLU A 108 0.40 -16.40 -8.79
N LYS A 109 1.33 -15.98 -9.66
CA LYS A 109 2.12 -14.76 -9.46
C LYS A 109 1.27 -13.49 -9.48
N LEU A 110 0.30 -13.40 -10.40
CA LEU A 110 -0.63 -12.27 -10.45
C LEU A 110 -1.52 -12.21 -9.19
N LEU A 111 -1.97 -13.36 -8.70
CA LEU A 111 -2.72 -13.43 -7.44
C LEU A 111 -1.88 -12.95 -6.26
N SER A 112 -0.59 -13.29 -6.20
CA SER A 112 0.33 -12.75 -5.17
C SER A 112 0.43 -11.23 -5.25
N ILE A 113 0.55 -10.65 -6.45
CA ILE A 113 0.59 -9.19 -6.64
C ILE A 113 -0.72 -8.53 -6.16
N VAL A 114 -1.86 -9.10 -6.55
CA VAL A 114 -3.17 -8.61 -6.11
C VAL A 114 -3.32 -8.73 -4.60
N ALA A 115 -2.83 -9.82 -4.01
CA ALA A 115 -2.89 -10.01 -2.57
C ALA A 115 -2.12 -8.91 -1.84
N MET A 116 -0.89 -8.59 -2.25
CA MET A 116 -0.10 -7.48 -1.71
C MET A 116 -0.87 -6.15 -1.80
N LYS A 117 -1.48 -5.85 -2.95
CA LYS A 117 -2.30 -4.64 -3.15
C LYS A 117 -3.50 -4.60 -2.19
N LEU A 118 -4.17 -5.73 -1.98
CA LEU A 118 -5.34 -5.84 -1.09
C LEU A 118 -4.96 -5.76 0.40
N GLU A 119 -3.81 -6.28 0.80
CA GLU A 119 -3.33 -6.18 2.19
C GLU A 119 -3.19 -4.71 2.62
N VAL A 120 -2.79 -3.85 1.69
CA VAL A 120 -2.68 -2.40 1.91
C VAL A 120 -4.05 -1.72 1.77
N ALA A 121 -4.74 -1.94 0.66
CA ALA A 121 -5.96 -1.19 0.35
C ALA A 121 -7.13 -1.56 1.27
N ASN A 122 -7.35 -2.86 1.50
CA ASN A 122 -8.43 -3.37 2.33
C ASN A 122 -8.15 -4.80 2.84
N PRO A 123 -7.51 -4.95 4.02
CA PRO A 123 -7.20 -6.26 4.59
C PRO A 123 -8.42 -7.15 4.90
N SER A 124 -9.64 -6.62 4.88
CA SER A 124 -10.84 -7.41 5.20
C SER A 124 -11.12 -8.54 4.20
N TYR A 125 -10.61 -8.44 2.97
CA TYR A 125 -10.73 -9.49 1.96
C TYR A 125 -10.05 -10.81 2.33
N PHE A 126 -9.13 -10.80 3.31
CA PHE A 126 -8.45 -12.00 3.80
C PHE A 126 -9.08 -12.56 5.09
N LYS A 127 -10.07 -11.86 5.67
CA LYS A 127 -10.69 -12.27 6.94
C LYS A 127 -11.84 -13.28 6.76
N SER A 128 -12.17 -13.67 5.54
CA SER A 128 -13.24 -14.63 5.26
C SER A 128 -12.72 -16.07 5.10
N VAL A 129 -12.17 -16.64 6.18
CA VAL A 129 -12.18 -18.10 6.44
C VAL A 129 -12.38 -18.32 7.94
N GLN A 130 -13.46 -17.78 8.50
CA GLN A 130 -14.06 -18.29 9.73
C GLN A 130 -15.57 -18.24 9.55
N ASN A 131 -16.11 -19.24 8.87
CA ASN A 131 -17.51 -19.63 9.07
C ASN A 131 -17.53 -20.81 10.06
N PRO A 132 -18.46 -20.80 11.04
CA PRO A 132 -18.63 -21.88 12.02
C PRO A 132 -19.04 -23.22 11.39
#